data_AF-A0A6L8UT28-F1
#
_entry.id   AF-A0A6L8UT28-F1
#
_cell.length_a   1.000
_cell.length_b   1.000
_cell.length_c   1.000
_cell.angle_alpha   90.00
_cell.angle_beta   90.00
_cell.angle_gamma   90.00
#
_symmetry.space_group_name_H-M   'P 1'
#
loop_
_entity.id
_entity.type
_entity.pdbx_description
1 polymer ?
#
loop_
_entity_poly.entity_id
_entity_poly.type
_entity_poly.pdbx_seq_one_letter_code
_entity_poly.pdbx_strand_id
1 'polypeptide(L)'
;MIECPWCNQLVHLKDNVCPNCKQEVLPEHFVDEAHAVEKNYSMDVEENVEELSIEDAIIHKFKCAKCGTCECSVKEVAVNGTGFSKIFDIENNHFLFVSCLNCGFVEAYNPDVLRGHKSGKLGTIMDILFGV
;
A
#
# COMPACT_ATOMS: atom_id res chain seq x y z
N MET A 1 22.12 4.92 -17.89
CA MET A 1 21.72 4.09 -16.74
C MET A 1 20.47 4.76 -16.18
N ILE A 2 19.40 4.00 -15.96
CA ILE A 2 18.13 4.53 -15.45
C ILE A 2 17.77 3.77 -14.18
N GLU A 3 16.99 4.37 -13.30
CA GLU A 3 16.39 3.67 -12.17
C GLU A 3 15.19 2.88 -12.67
N CYS A 4 15.20 1.56 -12.49
CA CYS A 4 14.11 0.70 -12.93
C CYS A 4 12.87 0.94 -12.03
N PRO A 5 11.70 1.29 -12.58
CA PRO A 5 10.50 1.58 -11.78
C PRO A 5 9.97 0.36 -11.00
N TRP A 6 10.34 -0.85 -11.42
CA TRP A 6 9.87 -2.09 -10.78
C TRP A 6 10.73 -2.55 -9.61
N CYS A 7 12.04 -2.27 -9.63
CA CYS A 7 12.97 -2.79 -8.62
C CYS A 7 13.89 -1.75 -8.00
N ASN A 8 13.72 -0.48 -8.38
CA ASN A 8 14.42 0.68 -7.84
C ASN A 8 15.95 0.55 -7.87
N GLN A 9 16.46 -0.06 -8.94
CA GLN A 9 17.88 -0.31 -9.13
C GLN A 9 18.38 0.39 -10.38
N LEU A 10 19.55 1.03 -10.28
CA LEU A 10 20.23 1.65 -11.40
C LEU A 10 20.75 0.58 -12.36
N VAL A 11 20.18 0.53 -13.57
CA VAL A 11 20.47 -0.49 -14.57
C VAL A 11 20.62 0.10 -15.98
N HIS A 12 21.22 -0.67 -16.87
CA HIS A 12 21.09 -0.50 -18.32
C HIS A 12 20.07 -1.52 -18.81
N LEU A 13 18.93 -1.05 -19.34
CA LEU A 13 17.95 -1.94 -19.94
C LEU A 13 18.56 -2.65 -21.15
N LYS A 14 18.16 -3.90 -21.36
CA LYS A 14 18.47 -4.67 -22.56
C LYS A 14 17.15 -5.07 -23.21
N ASP A 15 16.90 -4.60 -24.42
CA ASP A 15 15.64 -4.84 -25.14
C ASP A 15 14.42 -4.39 -24.31
N ASN A 16 14.49 -3.21 -23.68
CA ASN A 16 13.51 -2.69 -22.72
C ASN A 16 13.30 -3.54 -21.46
N VAL A 17 14.06 -4.62 -21.26
CA VAL A 17 13.95 -5.47 -20.07
C VAL A 17 15.01 -5.10 -19.04
N CYS A 18 14.58 -4.99 -17.78
CA CYS A 18 15.49 -4.79 -16.67
C CYS A 18 16.32 -6.07 -16.40
N PRO A 19 17.66 -6.02 -16.38
CA PRO A 19 18.48 -7.22 -16.12
C PRO A 19 18.36 -7.75 -14.69
N ASN A 20 17.83 -6.94 -13.76
CA ASN A 20 17.68 -7.29 -12.35
C ASN A 20 16.36 -8.01 -12.07
N CYS A 21 15.22 -7.39 -12.43
CA CYS A 21 13.88 -7.95 -12.17
C CYS A 21 13.26 -8.69 -13.36
N LYS A 22 13.88 -8.63 -14.55
CA LYS A 22 13.40 -9.26 -15.79
C LYS A 22 12.04 -8.75 -16.29
N GLN A 23 11.55 -7.64 -15.75
CA GLN A 23 10.33 -7.00 -16.21
C GLN A 23 10.63 -6.06 -17.38
N GLU A 24 9.68 -5.96 -18.31
CA GLU A 24 9.68 -4.96 -19.38
C GLU A 24 9.44 -3.56 -18.80
N VAL A 25 10.18 -2.58 -19.29
CA VAL A 25 10.17 -1.21 -18.81
C VAL A 25 9.80 -0.30 -19.98
N LEU A 26 8.52 0.03 -20.05
CA LEU A 26 7.95 0.90 -21.08
C LEU A 26 8.15 2.39 -20.74
N PRO A 27 8.28 3.27 -21.76
CA PRO A 27 8.44 4.72 -21.60
C PRO A 27 7.37 5.40 -20.73
N GLU A 28 6.14 4.91 -20.78
CA GLU A 28 4.98 5.43 -20.02
C GLU A 28 5.07 5.22 -18.50
N HIS A 29 5.96 4.35 -18.03
CA HIS A 29 6.22 4.15 -16.59
C HIS A 29 7.30 5.08 -16.02
N PHE A 30 7.88 5.93 -16.86
CA PHE A 30 8.76 7.00 -16.41
C PHE A 30 7.92 8.26 -16.26
N VAL A 31 7.72 8.70 -15.02
CA VAL A 31 7.11 9.99 -14.72
C VAL A 31 8.09 11.08 -15.11
N ASP A 32 7.92 11.66 -16.29
CA ASP A 32 8.61 12.86 -16.70
C ASP A 32 8.07 14.07 -15.91
N GLU A 33 8.95 14.75 -15.16
CA GLU A 33 8.68 15.97 -14.37
C GLU A 33 8.31 17.22 -15.20
N ALA A 34 7.86 17.07 -16.44
CA ALA A 34 7.53 18.21 -17.28
C ALA A 34 6.40 17.90 -18.25
N HIS A 35 5.15 18.07 -17.82
CA HIS A 35 4.13 18.74 -18.62
C HIS A 35 3.00 19.28 -17.72
N ALA A 36 2.81 20.59 -17.82
CA ALA A 36 1.82 21.37 -17.12
C ALA A 36 0.40 20.85 -17.40
N VAL A 37 -0.38 20.82 -16.32
CA VAL A 37 -1.80 20.46 -16.28
C VAL A 37 -2.62 21.56 -16.95
N GLU A 38 -3.18 21.27 -18.13
CA GLU A 38 -4.44 21.89 -18.56
C GLU A 38 -5.53 20.82 -18.58
N LYS A 39 -6.29 20.71 -17.49
CA LYS A 39 -7.66 20.18 -17.54
C LYS A 39 -8.59 21.11 -16.78
N ASN A 40 -9.26 21.97 -17.54
CA ASN A 40 -10.47 22.67 -17.13
C ASN A 40 -11.63 21.68 -17.03
N TYR A 41 -12.07 21.35 -15.81
CA TYR A 41 -13.44 20.91 -15.54
C TYR A 41 -13.87 21.50 -14.20
N SER A 42 -14.75 22.50 -14.28
CA SER A 42 -15.27 23.30 -13.17
C SER A 42 -16.27 22.51 -12.32
N MET A 43 -16.09 22.46 -10.99
CA MET A 43 -16.86 23.26 -10.01
C MET A 43 -16.51 22.87 -8.56
N ASP A 44 -16.18 23.93 -7.79
CA ASP A 44 -16.34 24.18 -6.34
C ASP A 44 -15.63 23.33 -5.26
N VAL A 45 -14.52 23.90 -4.77
CA VAL A 45 -14.02 23.99 -3.37
C VAL A 45 -14.23 22.80 -2.43
N GLU A 46 -13.16 22.05 -2.15
CA GLU A 46 -12.58 21.86 -0.80
C GLU A 46 -11.32 20.97 -0.92
N GLU A 47 -10.24 21.36 -0.22
CA GLU A 47 -8.93 20.70 -0.20
C GLU A 47 -9.05 19.17 -0.04
N ASN A 48 -8.90 18.41 -1.13
CA ASN A 48 -8.72 16.97 -1.07
C ASN A 48 -7.31 16.66 -1.55
N VAL A 49 -6.38 16.65 -0.60
CA VAL A 49 -5.15 15.86 -0.74
C VAL A 49 -5.65 14.41 -0.86
N GLU A 50 -5.70 13.87 -2.09
CA GLU A 50 -5.98 12.45 -2.31
C GLU A 50 -4.94 11.66 -1.53
N GLU A 51 -5.36 11.17 -0.37
CA GLU A 51 -4.58 10.32 0.51
C GLU A 51 -4.26 9.05 -0.29
N LEU A 52 -3.03 8.93 -0.79
CA LEU A 52 -2.56 7.73 -1.49
C LEU A 52 -2.97 6.50 -0.68
N SER A 53 -3.81 5.63 -1.27
CA SER A 53 -4.34 4.48 -0.55
C SER A 53 -3.19 3.54 -0.16
N ILE A 54 -3.31 2.87 0.98
CA ILE A 54 -2.29 1.90 1.46
C ILE A 54 -2.08 0.78 0.43
N GLU A 55 -3.16 0.43 -0.27
CA GLU A 55 -3.17 -0.56 -1.34
C GLU A 55 -2.22 -0.14 -2.46
N ASP A 56 -2.30 1.12 -2.92
CA ASP A 56 -1.40 1.65 -3.95
C ASP A 56 0.05 1.65 -3.47
N ALA A 57 0.29 2.06 -2.22
CA ALA A 57 1.63 2.06 -1.64
C ALA A 57 2.25 0.65 -1.58
N ILE A 58 1.43 -0.36 -1.27
CA ILE A 58 1.84 -1.77 -1.28
C ILE A 58 2.15 -2.21 -2.71
N ILE A 59 1.26 -1.95 -3.67
CA ILE A 59 1.43 -2.38 -5.06
C ILE A 59 2.73 -1.83 -5.66
N HIS A 60 3.03 -0.55 -5.44
CA HIS A 60 4.23 0.09 -5.99
C HIS A 60 5.54 -0.41 -5.35
N LYS A 61 5.50 -0.91 -4.12
CA LYS A 61 6.70 -1.35 -3.38
C LYS A 61 6.78 -2.86 -3.19
N PHE A 62 5.83 -3.61 -3.75
CA PHE A 62 5.75 -5.04 -3.54
C PHE A 62 6.92 -5.78 -4.18
N LYS A 63 7.50 -6.72 -3.44
CA LYS A 63 8.46 -7.68 -3.97
C LYS A 63 8.25 -9.01 -3.27
N CYS A 64 7.87 -10.03 -4.02
CA CYS A 64 7.58 -11.34 -3.47
C CYS A 64 8.82 -11.95 -2.80
N ALA A 65 8.72 -12.29 -1.51
CA ALA A 65 9.78 -12.93 -0.74
C ALA A 65 10.16 -14.34 -1.26
N LYS A 66 9.31 -14.99 -2.06
CA LYS A 66 9.54 -16.34 -2.61
C LYS A 66 10.20 -16.32 -3.99
N CYS A 67 9.67 -15.54 -4.94
CA CYS A 67 10.10 -15.58 -6.35
C CYS A 67 10.69 -14.27 -6.88
N GLY A 68 10.62 -13.18 -6.12
CA GLY A 68 11.19 -11.88 -6.49
C GLY A 68 10.38 -11.05 -7.49
N THR A 69 9.24 -11.55 -7.99
CA THR A 69 8.29 -10.79 -8.81
C THR A 69 7.73 -9.60 -8.05
N CYS A 70 7.45 -8.50 -8.77
CA CYS A 70 6.89 -7.26 -8.23
C CYS A 70 5.39 -7.08 -8.50
N GLU A 71 4.74 -8.07 -9.13
CA GLU A 71 3.30 -8.09 -9.41
C GLU A 71 2.53 -8.76 -8.26
N CYS A 72 1.54 -8.04 -7.71
CA CYS A 72 0.64 -8.54 -6.67
C CYS A 72 -0.80 -8.05 -6.85
N SER A 73 -1.73 -8.72 -6.16
CA SER A 73 -3.08 -8.25 -5.88
C SER A 73 -3.24 -8.02 -4.39
N VAL A 74 -3.81 -6.87 -4.02
CA VAL A 74 -4.12 -6.51 -2.62
C VAL A 74 -5.63 -6.59 -2.41
N LYS A 75 -6.05 -7.16 -1.27
CA LYS A 75 -7.45 -7.24 -0.89
C LYS A 75 -7.61 -7.05 0.61
N GLU A 76 -8.41 -6.07 1.01
CA GLU A 76 -8.84 -5.93 2.40
C GLU A 76 -9.99 -6.90 2.71
N VAL A 77 -9.89 -7.60 3.84
CA VAL A 77 -10.90 -8.54 4.32
C VAL A 77 -11.19 -8.23 5.78
N ALA A 78 -12.46 -7.96 6.07
CA ALA A 78 -12.98 -7.92 7.44
C ALA A 78 -13.32 -9.35 7.89
N VAL A 79 -12.66 -9.83 8.93
CA VAL A 79 -12.96 -11.15 9.51
C VAL A 79 -13.91 -10.96 10.69
N ASN A 80 -15.19 -11.24 10.45
CA ASN A 80 -16.19 -11.20 11.52
C ASN A 80 -16.10 -12.50 12.35
N GLY A 81 -15.85 -12.37 13.66
CA GLY A 81 -15.93 -13.49 14.59
C GLY A 81 -17.35 -14.09 14.63
N THR A 82 -17.46 -15.41 14.65
CA THR A 82 -18.75 -16.10 14.78
C THR A 82 -19.22 -16.09 16.24
N GLY A 83 -20.24 -15.30 16.58
CA GLY A 83 -20.83 -15.31 17.93
C GLY A 83 -21.55 -14.01 18.35
N PHE A 84 -21.69 -13.83 19.67
CA PHE A 84 -22.28 -12.65 20.33
C PHE A 84 -21.49 -11.34 20.13
N SER A 85 -20.31 -11.39 19.48
CA SER A 85 -19.50 -10.21 19.11
C SER A 85 -20.20 -9.22 18.15
N LYS A 86 -21.37 -9.58 17.61
CA LYS A 86 -22.20 -8.71 16.76
C LYS A 86 -22.98 -7.61 17.49
N ILE A 87 -23.06 -7.66 18.82
CA ILE A 87 -23.87 -6.72 19.64
C ILE A 87 -23.00 -5.61 20.24
N PHE A 88 -21.69 -5.84 20.37
CA PHE A 88 -20.69 -4.84 20.73
C PHE A 88 -19.69 -4.73 19.59
N ASP A 89 -20.05 -3.93 18.60
CA ASP A 89 -19.39 -3.76 17.29
C ASP A 89 -18.03 -3.04 17.42
N ILE A 90 -17.09 -3.63 18.18
CA ILE A 90 -15.82 -3.00 18.56
C ILE A 90 -14.58 -3.79 18.09
N GLU A 91 -14.77 -4.94 17.46
CA GLU A 91 -13.69 -5.75 16.88
C GLU A 91 -13.65 -5.63 15.36
N ASN A 92 -13.18 -4.48 14.87
CA ASN A 92 -12.83 -4.27 13.46
C ASN A 92 -11.54 -5.03 13.12
N ASN A 93 -11.59 -6.36 13.02
CA ASN A 93 -10.45 -7.17 12.58
C ASN A 93 -10.33 -7.12 11.05
N HIS A 94 -9.73 -6.04 10.55
CA HIS A 94 -9.40 -5.85 9.14
C HIS A 94 -8.00 -6.37 8.86
N PHE A 95 -7.85 -7.12 7.77
CA PHE A 95 -6.55 -7.58 7.29
C PHE A 95 -6.41 -7.29 5.80
N LEU A 96 -5.23 -6.81 5.40
CA LEU A 96 -4.84 -6.66 4.01
C LEU A 96 -4.10 -7.91 3.56
N PHE A 97 -4.65 -8.61 2.59
CA PHE A 97 -4.01 -9.77 1.95
C PHE A 97 -3.33 -9.34 0.66
N VAL A 98 -2.03 -9.60 0.56
CA VAL A 98 -1.21 -9.30 -0.62
C VAL A 98 -0.78 -10.62 -1.24
N SER A 99 -1.25 -10.88 -2.46
CA SER A 99 -1.04 -12.14 -3.16
C SER A 99 -0.14 -11.94 -4.37
N CYS A 100 0.97 -12.68 -4.46
CA CYS A 100 1.84 -12.66 -5.63
C CYS A 100 1.13 -13.29 -6.84
N LEU A 101 1.06 -12.57 -7.96
CA LEU A 101 0.40 -13.04 -9.18
C LEU A 101 1.21 -14.10 -9.94
N ASN A 102 2.49 -14.29 -9.59
CA ASN A 102 3.37 -15.27 -10.24
C ASN A 102 3.37 -16.63 -9.51
N CYS A 103 3.64 -16.66 -8.19
CA CYS A 103 3.80 -17.92 -7.45
C CYS A 103 2.67 -18.23 -6.45
N GLY A 104 1.71 -17.33 -6.27
CA GLY A 104 0.59 -17.51 -5.34
C GLY A 104 0.94 -17.39 -3.86
N PHE A 105 2.15 -16.95 -3.51
CA PHE A 105 2.50 -16.65 -2.12
C PHE A 105 1.67 -15.46 -1.60
N VAL A 106 1.12 -15.60 -0.39
CA VAL A 106 0.23 -14.61 0.22
C VAL A 106 0.79 -14.15 1.55
N GLU A 107 0.82 -12.84 1.75
CA GLU A 107 1.18 -12.16 3.00
C GLU A 107 -0.05 -11.42 3.53
N ALA A 108 -0.23 -11.41 4.86
CA ALA A 108 -1.32 -10.70 5.52
C ALA A 108 -0.75 -9.59 6.41
N TYR A 109 -1.29 -8.38 6.26
CA TYR A 109 -0.88 -7.19 6.99
C TYR A 109 -2.02 -6.63 7.81
N ASN A 110 -1.70 -6.06 8.97
CA ASN A 110 -2.64 -5.27 9.73
C ASN A 110 -2.62 -3.82 9.20
N PRO A 111 -3.72 -3.32 8.61
CA PRO A 111 -3.80 -1.97 8.08
C PRO A 111 -3.55 -0.90 9.14
N ASP A 112 -3.92 -1.13 10.40
CA ASP A 112 -3.76 -0.18 11.50
C ASP A 112 -2.28 0.07 11.83
N VAL A 113 -1.44 -0.96 11.69
CA VAL A 113 0.02 -0.82 11.84
C VAL A 113 0.60 -0.04 10.66
N LEU A 114 0.10 -0.28 9.44
CA LEU A 114 0.57 0.39 8.22
C LEU A 114 0.13 1.86 8.13
N ARG A 115 -1.06 2.19 8.62
CA ARG A 115 -1.57 3.58 8.77
C ARG A 115 -0.75 4.39 9.76
N GLY A 116 0.08 3.72 10.57
CA GLY A 116 0.79 4.34 11.67
C GLY A 116 -0.23 4.81 12.69
N HIS A 117 -0.66 3.92 13.58
CA HIS A 117 -1.25 4.38 14.83
C HIS A 117 -0.28 5.39 15.47
N LYS A 118 -0.63 6.67 15.40
CA LYS A 118 -0.33 7.58 16.49
C LYS A 118 -1.11 7.01 17.68
N SER A 119 -0.48 6.10 18.43
CA SER A 119 -0.84 5.83 19.82
C SER A 119 -0.70 7.16 20.55
N GLY A 120 -1.77 7.93 20.53
CA GLY A 120 -1.77 9.30 20.98
C GLY A 120 -3.07 9.60 21.66
N LYS A 121 -3.02 9.51 23.00
CA LYS A 121 -3.89 10.21 23.96
C LYS A 121 -5.34 9.72 23.89
N LEU A 122 -5.83 8.90 24.81
CA LEU A 122 -6.33 9.37 26.12
C LEU A 122 -6.46 8.25 27.18
N GLY A 123 -6.04 7.00 26.91
CA GLY A 123 -6.20 5.87 27.85
C GLY A 123 -5.13 5.79 28.94
N THR A 124 -3.85 5.97 28.57
CA THR A 124 -2.71 5.78 29.51
C THR A 124 -2.61 6.86 30.58
N ILE A 125 -3.23 8.03 30.38
CA ILE A 125 -3.17 9.15 31.34
C ILE A 125 -4.16 8.97 32.49
N MET A 126 -5.26 8.22 32.33
CA MET A 126 -6.21 7.98 33.42
C MET A 126 -5.80 6.86 34.38
N ASP A 127 -4.99 5.88 33.95
CA ASP A 127 -4.44 4.84 34.84
C ASP A 127 -3.28 5.34 35.74
N ILE A 128 -2.63 6.45 35.38
CA ILE A 128 -1.51 7.02 36.15
C ILE A 128 -1.99 8.08 37.17
N LEU A 129 -3.17 8.69 36.96
CA LEU A 129 -3.73 9.73 37.84
C LEU A 129 -4.85 9.23 38.77
N PHE A 130 -5.49 8.09 38.48
CA PHE A 130 -6.50 7.47 39.36
C PHE A 130 -6.29 5.96 39.57
N GLY A 131 -5.03 5.51 39.51
CA GLY A 131 -4.62 4.18 39.94
C GLY A 131 -4.67 4.05 41.47
N VAL A 132 -5.82 3.57 41.94
CA VAL A 132 -6.02 2.84 43.20
C VAL A 132 -5.18 1.57 43.20
#